data_AF-A0A537N429-F1
#
_entry.id   AF-A0A537N429-F1
#
_cell.length_a   1.000
_cell.length_b   1.000
_cell.length_c   1.000
_cell.angle_alpha   90.00
_cell.angle_beta   90.00
_cell.angle_gamma   90.00
#
_symmetry.space_group_name_H-M   'P 1'
#
loop_
_entity.id
_entity.type
_entity.pdbx_description
1 polymer ?
#
loop_
_entity_poly.entity_id
_entity_poly.type
_entity_poly.pdbx_seq_one_letter_code
_entity_poly.pdbx_strand_id
1 'polypeptide(L)'
;MTTAPTPSRPSEAGAWLDRVLGAAAAVLLFGLMALTTADVIGRYLFNSPLRGAFEVTELLLLTLIFAGLPLASRADEHVALDFIDMVLTPGGRLFVRRLVDLICGLLILGLAWRVWIKAGKIAAYGDTTEVLRLPVAPL
;
A
#
# COMPACT_ATOMS: atom_id res chain seq x y z
N MET A 1 1.23 24.59 35.46
CA MET A 1 2.52 24.04 35.00
C MET A 1 2.23 22.95 33.99
N THR A 2 2.18 23.31 32.70
CA THR A 2 1.80 22.43 31.59
C THR A 2 3.09 22.00 30.88
N THR A 3 3.46 20.72 30.95
CA THR A 3 4.61 20.21 30.20
C THR A 3 4.24 20.16 28.73
N ALA A 4 4.79 21.09 27.94
CA ALA A 4 4.72 21.03 26.49
C ALA A 4 5.29 19.68 26.01
N PRO A 5 4.66 19.01 25.04
CA PRO A 5 5.18 17.77 24.48
C PRO A 5 6.53 18.06 23.82
N THR A 6 7.58 17.39 24.29
CA THR A 6 8.91 17.45 23.70
C THR A 6 8.82 16.95 22.25
N PRO A 7 9.22 17.72 21.23
CA PRO A 7 9.20 17.24 19.85
C PRO A 7 10.17 16.07 19.74
N SER A 8 9.63 14.86 19.63
CA SER A 8 10.40 13.67 19.30
C SER A 8 11.03 13.90 17.93
N ARG A 9 12.36 13.94 17.87
CA ARG A 9 13.08 14.00 16.59
C ARG A 9 12.57 12.87 15.69
N PRO A 10 12.16 13.14 14.44
CA PRO A 10 11.86 12.07 13.51
C PRO A 10 13.09 11.17 13.45
N SER A 11 12.91 9.87 13.69
CA SER A 11 14.00 8.93 13.51
C SER A 11 14.47 9.04 12.05
N GLU A 12 15.77 9.18 11.83
CA GLU A 12 16.33 9.33 10.48
C GLU A 12 15.90 8.15 9.58
N ALA A 13 15.76 6.96 10.18
CA ALA A 13 15.22 5.75 9.56
C ALA A 13 13.77 5.91 9.09
N GLY A 14 12.91 6.57 9.87
CA GLY A 14 11.52 6.82 9.49
C GLY A 14 11.43 7.76 8.28
N ALA A 15 12.18 8.86 8.32
CA ALA A 15 12.20 9.85 7.23
C ALA A 15 12.85 9.32 5.94
N TRP A 16 13.82 8.41 6.04
CA TRP A 16 14.36 7.73 4.87
C TRP A 16 13.35 6.75 4.26
N LEU A 17 12.68 5.95 5.09
CA LEU A 17 11.64 5.03 4.64
C LEU A 17 10.52 5.76 3.91
N ASP A 18 10.00 6.86 4.47
CA ASP A 18 8.92 7.64 3.86
C ASP A 18 9.33 8.22 2.50
N ARG A 19 10.58 8.66 2.35
CA ARG A 19 11.12 9.14 1.06
C ARG A 19 11.22 8.03 0.04
N VAL A 20 11.71 6.85 0.42
CA VAL A 20 11.84 5.70 -0.49
C VAL A 20 10.46 5.22 -0.94
N LEU A 21 9.53 5.04 0.00
CA LEU A 21 8.15 4.65 -0.31
C LEU A 21 7.44 5.71 -1.16
N GLY A 22 7.59 6.99 -0.82
CA GLY A 22 7.02 8.08 -1.60
C GLY A 22 7.58 8.16 -3.02
N ALA A 23 8.91 8.00 -3.18
CA ALA A 23 9.54 7.94 -4.50
C ALA A 23 9.07 6.72 -5.31
N ALA A 24 8.99 5.54 -4.69
CA ALA A 24 8.47 4.34 -5.34
C ALA A 24 7.02 4.50 -5.79
N ALA A 25 6.15 5.05 -4.93
CA ALA A 25 4.76 5.34 -5.27
C ALA A 25 4.64 6.36 -6.42
N ALA A 26 5.45 7.43 -6.39
CA ALA A 26 5.47 8.43 -7.46
C ALA A 26 5.90 7.82 -8.81
N VAL A 27 6.91 6.95 -8.83
CA VAL A 27 7.36 6.25 -10.04
C VAL A 27 6.27 5.30 -10.57
N LEU A 28 5.63 4.53 -9.69
CA LEU A 28 4.53 3.64 -10.07
C LEU A 28 3.33 4.40 -10.64
N LEU A 29 2.94 5.52 -10.00
CA LEU A 29 1.86 6.38 -10.46
C LEU A 29 2.19 7.01 -11.83
N PHE A 30 3.43 7.48 -12.00
CA PHE A 30 3.90 8.01 -13.28
C PHE A 30 3.88 6.93 -14.37
N GLY A 31 4.31 5.70 -14.05
CA GLY A 31 4.25 4.56 -14.96
C GLY A 31 2.82 4.24 -15.40
N LEU A 32 1.87 4.25 -14.46
CA LEU A 32 0.43 4.10 -14.76
C LEU A 32 -0.07 5.21 -15.69
N MET A 33 0.27 6.46 -15.42
CA MET A 33 -0.11 7.60 -16.26
C MET A 33 0.49 7.48 -17.68
N ALA A 34 1.75 7.07 -17.80
CA ALA A 34 2.39 6.88 -19.09
C ALA A 34 1.76 5.72 -19.87
N LEU A 35 1.50 4.59 -19.20
CA LEU A 35 0.85 3.42 -19.80
C LEU A 35 -0.56 3.74 -20.30
N THR A 36 -1.37 4.40 -19.48
CA THR A 36 -2.73 4.83 -19.86
C THR A 36 -2.70 5.83 -21.03
N THR A 37 -1.75 6.77 -21.03
CA THR A 37 -1.58 7.70 -22.15
C THR A 37 -1.19 6.98 -23.43
N ALA A 38 -0.25 6.03 -23.36
CA ALA A 38 0.17 5.23 -24.50
C ALA A 38 -1.00 4.36 -25.03
N ASP A 39 -1.81 3.79 -24.15
CA ASP A 39 -2.99 2.99 -24.50
C ASP A 39 -4.07 3.84 -25.21
N VAL A 40 -4.31 5.07 -24.74
CA VAL A 40 -5.18 6.04 -25.42
C VAL A 40 -4.62 6.38 -26.81
N ILE A 41 -3.34 6.75 -26.92
CA ILE A 41 -2.69 7.05 -28.21
C ILE A 41 -2.82 5.86 -29.17
N GLY A 42 -2.52 4.64 -28.71
CA GLY A 42 -2.64 3.40 -29.48
C GLY A 42 -4.05 3.17 -30.03
N ARG A 43 -5.08 3.36 -29.19
CA ARG A 43 -6.49 3.22 -29.60
C ARG A 43 -6.90 4.26 -30.64
N TYR A 44 -6.59 5.53 -30.41
CA TYR A 44 -7.14 6.61 -31.24
C TYR A 44 -6.34 6.86 -32.52
N LEU A 45 -5.02 6.68 -32.51
CA LEU A 45 -4.16 6.94 -33.69
C LEU A 45 -3.90 5.69 -34.54
N PHE A 46 -3.80 4.52 -33.91
CA PHE A 46 -3.41 3.28 -34.59
C PHE A 46 -4.53 2.24 -34.66
N ASN A 47 -5.70 2.53 -34.06
CA ASN A 47 -6.83 1.60 -33.92
C ASN A 47 -6.41 0.24 -33.32
N SER A 48 -5.32 0.23 -32.56
CA SER A 48 -4.70 -0.96 -31.97
C SER A 48 -4.41 -0.67 -30.48
N PRO A 49 -5.31 -1.04 -29.55
CA PRO A 49 -5.03 -0.90 -28.12
C PRO A 49 -3.78 -1.67 -27.72
N LEU A 50 -3.09 -1.21 -26.66
CA LEU A 50 -1.96 -1.95 -26.13
C LEU A 50 -2.46 -3.26 -25.53
N ARG A 51 -2.06 -4.36 -26.15
CA ARG A 51 -2.51 -5.71 -25.80
C ARG A 51 -2.02 -6.05 -24.38
N GLY A 52 -2.97 -6.23 -23.46
CA GLY A 52 -2.75 -6.49 -22.04
C GLY A 52 -2.26 -5.30 -21.20
N ALA A 53 -2.48 -4.06 -21.66
CA ALA A 53 -2.34 -2.87 -20.82
C ALA A 53 -3.23 -2.93 -19.56
N PHE A 54 -4.38 -3.60 -19.64
CA PHE A 54 -5.26 -3.82 -18.49
C PHE A 54 -4.58 -4.63 -17.39
N GLU A 55 -3.99 -5.77 -17.73
CA GLU A 55 -3.29 -6.65 -16.79
C GLU A 55 -2.11 -5.92 -16.13
N VAL A 56 -1.31 -5.19 -16.93
CA VAL A 56 -0.18 -4.40 -16.40
C VAL A 56 -0.66 -3.28 -15.47
N THR A 57 -1.80 -2.65 -15.79
CA THR A 57 -2.42 -1.62 -14.94
C THR A 57 -2.86 -2.20 -13.61
N GLU A 58 -3.49 -3.38 -13.59
CA GLU A 58 -3.88 -4.06 -12.34
C GLU A 58 -2.66 -4.38 -11.47
N LEU A 59 -1.58 -4.90 -12.07
CA LEU A 59 -0.35 -5.23 -11.34
C LEU A 59 0.34 -3.99 -10.76
N LEU A 60 0.41 -2.92 -11.55
CA LEU A 60 0.97 -1.64 -11.09
C LEU A 60 0.13 -1.01 -9.98
N LEU A 61 -1.20 -1.07 -10.10
CA LEU A 61 -2.11 -0.54 -9.09
C LEU A 61 -2.00 -1.32 -7.77
N LEU A 62 -1.93 -2.65 -7.84
CA LEU A 62 -1.72 -3.51 -6.67
C LEU A 62 -0.43 -3.14 -5.95
N THR A 63 0.67 -3.02 -6.70
CA THR A 63 1.98 -2.64 -6.17
C THR A 63 1.95 -1.24 -5.55
N LEU A 64 1.27 -0.29 -6.21
CA LEU A 64 1.09 1.08 -5.71
C LEU A 64 0.32 1.11 -4.39
N ILE A 65 -0.74 0.31 -4.25
CA ILE A 65 -1.54 0.23 -3.02
C ILE A 65 -0.65 -0.26 -1.85
N PHE A 66 0.11 -1.33 -2.05
CA PHE A 66 1.00 -1.84 -1.01
C PHE A 66 2.17 -0.89 -0.67
N ALA A 67 2.68 -0.14 -1.65
CA ALA A 67 3.69 0.89 -1.41
C ALA A 67 3.11 2.12 -0.67
N GLY A 68 1.86 2.50 -0.95
CA GLY A 68 1.19 3.66 -0.36
C GLY A 68 0.57 3.40 1.02
N LEU A 69 0.12 2.19 1.30
CA LEU A 69 -0.46 1.75 2.58
C LEU A 69 0.35 2.17 3.83
N PRO A 70 1.65 1.90 3.92
CA PRO A 70 2.47 2.35 5.06
C PRO A 70 2.58 3.86 5.18
N LEU A 71 2.63 4.60 4.06
CA LEU A 71 2.67 6.06 4.05
C LEU A 71 1.32 6.65 4.53
N ALA A 72 0.21 6.09 4.07
CA ALA A 72 -1.14 6.49 4.47
C ALA A 72 -1.43 6.14 5.94
N SER A 73 -0.99 4.98 6.41
CA SER A 73 -1.12 4.57 7.82
C SER A 73 -0.32 5.48 8.76
N ARG A 74 0.86 5.94 8.33
CA ARG A 74 1.66 6.94 9.07
C ARG A 74 1.08 8.34 9.08
N ALA A 75 0.30 8.71 8.07
CA ALA A 75 -0.42 9.98 8.07
C ALA A 75 -1.52 10.04 9.14
N ASP A 76 -1.82 8.91 9.79
CA ASP A 76 -2.60 8.78 11.03
C ASP A 76 -3.94 9.54 10.99
N GLU A 77 -4.71 9.36 9.90
CA GLU A 77 -6.12 9.76 9.82
C GLU A 77 -7.04 8.70 10.46
N HIS A 78 -6.67 8.13 11.60
CA HIS A 78 -7.64 7.38 12.41
C HIS A 78 -8.57 8.40 13.09
N VAL A 79 -9.58 8.88 12.34
CA VAL A 79 -10.63 9.84 12.75
C VAL A 79 -11.45 9.39 13.98
N ALA A 80 -11.15 8.25 14.61
CA ALA A 80 -12.04 7.54 15.51
C ALA A 80 -11.67 7.55 17.01
N LEU A 81 -10.53 8.12 17.42
CA LEU A 81 -10.10 8.05 18.84
C LEU A 81 -10.21 9.34 19.64
N ASP A 82 -10.70 10.45 19.05
CA ASP A 82 -10.82 11.71 19.80
C ASP A 82 -11.80 11.63 20.98
N PHE A 83 -12.86 10.81 20.88
CA PHE A 83 -13.84 10.65 21.96
C PHE A 83 -13.33 9.84 23.16
N ILE A 84 -12.52 8.81 22.92
CA ILE A 84 -11.93 7.96 23.97
C ILE A 84 -10.70 8.64 24.59
N ASP A 85 -9.96 9.40 23.78
CA ASP A 85 -8.78 10.15 24.22
C ASP A 85 -9.10 11.19 25.31
N MET A 86 -10.35 11.67 25.39
CA MET A 86 -10.77 12.68 26.37
C MET A 86 -10.97 12.12 27.80
N VAL A 87 -11.12 10.79 27.95
CA VAL A 87 -11.37 10.13 29.25
C VAL A 87 -10.12 9.41 29.78
N LEU A 88 -9.14 9.11 28.92
CA LEU A 88 -7.96 8.32 29.29
C LEU A 88 -6.80 9.17 29.82
N THR A 89 -6.11 8.66 30.84
CA THR A 89 -4.83 9.22 31.30
C THR A 89 -3.74 9.06 30.23
N PRO A 90 -2.70 9.92 30.24
CA PRO A 90 -1.65 9.93 29.20
C PRO A 90 -0.96 8.58 28.97
N GLY A 91 -0.80 7.76 30.02
CA GLY A 91 -0.22 6.42 29.93
C GLY A 91 -1.16 5.38 29.31
N GLY A 92 -2.46 5.45 29.64
CA GLY A 92 -3.47 4.54 29.07
C GLY A 92 -3.66 4.77 27.56
N ARG A 93 -3.60 6.03 27.13
CA ARG A 93 -3.67 6.41 25.72
C ARG A 93 -2.55 5.79 24.88
N LEU A 94 -1.31 5.82 25.39
CA LEU A 94 -0.18 5.22 24.68
C LEU A 94 -0.31 3.70 24.58
N PHE A 95 -0.81 3.06 25.65
CA PHE A 95 -1.06 1.62 25.66
C PHE A 95 -2.12 1.19 24.65
N VAL A 96 -3.27 1.90 24.61
CA VAL A 96 -4.35 1.61 23.67
C VAL A 96 -3.90 1.79 22.22
N ARG A 97 -3.19 2.88 21.90
CA ARG A 97 -2.62 3.09 20.55
C ARG A 97 -1.68 1.95 20.14
N ARG A 98 -0.72 1.58 21.00
CA ARG A 98 0.20 0.46 20.75
C ARG A 98 -0.54 -0.86 20.54
N LEU A 99 -1.60 -1.09 21.30
CA LEU A 99 -2.41 -2.30 21.20
C LEU A 99 -3.20 -2.35 19.89
N VAL A 100 -3.80 -1.23 19.48
CA VAL A 100 -4.49 -1.10 18.19
C VAL A 100 -3.52 -1.31 17.03
N ASP A 101 -2.36 -0.65 17.03
CA ASP A 101 -1.33 -0.81 16.01
C ASP A 101 -0.87 -2.28 15.89
N LEU A 102 -0.71 -2.95 17.03
CA LEU A 102 -0.30 -4.35 17.09
C LEU A 102 -1.38 -5.28 16.53
N ILE A 103 -2.65 -5.03 16.86
CA ILE A 103 -3.79 -5.79 16.31
C ILE A 103 -3.88 -5.58 14.80
N CYS A 104 -3.84 -4.34 14.33
CA CYS A 104 -3.85 -4.01 12.90
C CYS A 104 -2.68 -4.67 12.16
N GLY A 105 -1.47 -4.62 12.73
CA GLY A 105 -0.29 -5.29 12.18
C GLY A 105 -0.47 -6.80 12.08
N LEU A 106 -0.99 -7.45 13.14
CA LEU A 106 -1.28 -8.89 13.13
C LEU A 106 -2.34 -9.27 12.10
N LEU A 107 -3.40 -8.48 11.97
CA LEU A 107 -4.46 -8.72 10.99
C LEU A 107 -3.91 -8.63 9.56
N ILE A 108 -3.15 -7.59 9.23
CA ILE A 108 -2.51 -7.43 7.92
C ILE A 108 -1.54 -8.59 7.66
N LEU A 109 -0.75 -8.98 8.64
CA LEU A 109 0.19 -10.10 8.52
C LEU A 109 -0.54 -11.44 8.30
N GLY A 110 -1.65 -11.65 9.00
CA GLY A 110 -2.53 -12.81 8.80
C GLY A 110 -3.13 -12.85 7.39
N LEU A 111 -3.57 -11.70 6.86
CA LEU A 111 -4.05 -11.59 5.49
C LEU A 111 -2.94 -11.87 4.48
N ALA A 112 -1.76 -11.28 4.65
CA ALA A 112 -0.58 -11.52 3.80
C ALA A 112 -0.21 -13.01 3.76
N TRP A 113 -0.24 -13.69 4.92
CA TRP A 113 -0.02 -15.13 4.99
C TRP A 113 -1.05 -15.96 4.22
N ARG A 114 -2.34 -15.57 4.30
CA ARG A 114 -3.41 -16.23 3.54
C ARG A 114 -3.24 -16.02 2.03
N VAL A 115 -2.88 -14.82 1.62
CA VAL A 115 -2.55 -14.50 0.21
C VAL A 115 -1.38 -15.37 -0.24
N TRP A 116 -0.32 -15.49 0.55
CA TRP A 116 0.84 -16.32 0.23
C TRP A 116 0.49 -17.80 0.00
N ILE A 117 -0.34 -18.38 0.87
CA ILE A 117 -0.81 -19.76 0.70
C ILE A 117 -1.66 -19.89 -0.56
N LYS A 118 -2.54 -18.91 -0.85
CA LYS A 118 -3.38 -18.91 -2.04
C LYS A 118 -2.52 -18.79 -3.31
N ALA A 119 -1.54 -17.90 -3.31
CA ALA A 119 -0.56 -17.74 -4.38
C ALA A 119 0.21 -19.04 -4.65
N GLY A 120 0.63 -19.78 -3.61
CA GLY A 120 1.27 -21.10 -3.78
C GLY A 120 0.36 -22.15 -4.43
N LYS A 121 -0.96 -22.09 -4.18
CA LYS A 121 -1.95 -22.97 -4.84
C LYS A 121 -2.20 -22.58 -6.29
N ILE A 122 -2.24 -21.27 -6.58
CA ILE A 122 -2.37 -20.73 -7.95
C ILE A 122 -1.13 -21.08 -8.78
N ALA A 123 0.07 -20.97 -8.18
CA ALA A 123 1.32 -21.37 -8.81
C ALA A 123 1.36 -22.85 -9.21
N ALA A 124 0.75 -23.73 -8.40
CA ALA A 124 0.66 -25.16 -8.69
C ALA A 124 -0.33 -25.51 -9.81
N TYR A 125 -1.27 -24.61 -10.12
CA TYR A 125 -2.27 -24.79 -11.18
C TYR A 125 -1.81 -24.25 -12.55
N GLY A 126 -0.74 -23.45 -12.58
CA GLY A 126 -0.21 -22.87 -13.81
C GLY A 126 -1.08 -21.75 -14.39
N ASP A 127 -1.88 -21.08 -13.54
CA ASP A 127 -2.69 -19.95 -13.98
C ASP A 127 -1.78 -18.85 -14.55
N THR A 128 -2.12 -18.41 -15.76
CA THR A 128 -1.44 -17.30 -16.44
C THR A 128 -2.47 -16.24 -16.80
N THR A 129 -2.04 -15.00 -16.91
CA THR A 129 -2.88 -13.93 -17.43
C THR A 129 -3.39 -14.27 -18.84
N GLU A 130 -4.67 -14.00 -19.08
CA GLU A 130 -5.41 -14.41 -20.28
C GLU A 130 -4.76 -13.91 -21.58
N VAL A 131 -4.12 -12.74 -21.55
CA VAL A 131 -3.59 -12.07 -22.74
C VAL A 131 -2.06 -12.13 -22.79
N LEU A 132 -1.35 -11.72 -21.73
CA LEU A 132 0.13 -11.74 -21.73
C LEU A 132 0.74 -13.10 -21.36
N ARG A 133 -0.05 -14.04 -20.85
CA ARG A 133 0.44 -15.33 -20.32
C ARG A 133 1.54 -15.18 -19.27
N LEU A 134 1.54 -14.07 -18.52
CA LEU A 134 2.41 -13.92 -17.36
C LEU A 134 1.89 -14.81 -16.22
N PRO A 135 2.78 -15.55 -15.53
CA PRO A 135 2.39 -16.30 -14.35
C PRO A 135 1.86 -15.33 -13.28
N VAL A 136 0.64 -15.54 -12.81
CA VAL A 136 0.01 -14.72 -11.76
C VAL A 136 0.58 -15.00 -10.36
N ALA A 137 1.45 -16.00 -10.23
CA ALA A 137 2.15 -16.26 -8.99
C ALA A 137 3.45 -15.43 -8.88
N PRO A 138 3.80 -14.85 -7.72
CA PRO A 138 3.13 -14.90 -6.42
C PRO A 138 2.48 -13.54 -6.09
N LEU A 139 1.48 -13.13 -6.87
CA LEU A 139 0.72 -11.89 -6.62
C LEU A 139 -0.63 -12.21 -5.96
#